data_AF-A0A0L6U6I9-F1
#
_entry.id   AF-A0A0L6U6I9-F1
#
_cell.length_a   1.000
_cell.length_b   1.000
_cell.length_c   1.000
_cell.angle_alpha   90.00
_cell.angle_beta   90.00
_cell.angle_gamma   90.00
#
_symmetry.space_group_name_H-M   'P 1'
#
loop_
_entity.id
_entity.type
_entity.pdbx_description
1 polymer ?
#
loop_
_entity_poly.entity_id
_entity_poly.type
_entity_poly.pdbx_seq_one_letter_code
_entity_poly.pdbx_strand_id
1 'polypeptide(L)'
;AGRCERRGETNIVDPLPSKGLLYVEHNEDDGVLNHRDASFQKVLVPDSATARVYALCFSSSNQKLLYWMQDPDPTTDAANVARLNQLIVDDGQMAME
;
A
#
# COMPACT_ATOMS: atom_id res chain seq x y z
N ALA A 1 5.44 -0.19 -6.95
CA ALA A 1 4.73 -1.46 -6.70
C ALA A 1 3.59 -1.60 -7.68
N GLY A 2 3.29 -2.81 -8.14
CA GLY A 2 2.18 -3.09 -9.05
C GLY A 2 0.85 -3.29 -8.30
N ARG A 3 -0.27 -3.20 -9.02
CA ARG A 3 -1.61 -3.47 -8.47
C ARG A 3 -1.91 -4.97 -8.49
N CYS A 4 -2.71 -5.42 -7.53
CA CYS A 4 -3.34 -6.74 -7.57
C CYS A 4 -4.83 -6.59 -7.85
N GLU A 5 -5.40 -7.60 -8.50
CA GLU A 5 -6.85 -7.71 -8.68
C GLU A 5 -7.37 -8.93 -7.94
N ARG A 6 -8.54 -8.79 -7.31
CA ARG A 6 -9.20 -9.93 -6.67
C ARG A 6 -9.88 -10.77 -7.74
N ARG A 7 -9.66 -12.09 -7.69
CA ARG A 7 -10.25 -13.03 -8.64
C ARG A 7 -11.74 -13.22 -8.35
N GLY A 8 -12.58 -12.41 -8.99
CA GLY A 8 -14.04 -12.43 -8.82
C GLY A 8 -14.47 -12.20 -7.36
N GLU A 9 -15.22 -13.15 -6.82
CA GLU A 9 -15.72 -13.15 -5.42
C GLU A 9 -14.83 -13.93 -4.45
N THR A 10 -13.71 -14.49 -4.92
CA THR A 10 -12.80 -15.28 -4.07
C THR A 10 -11.90 -14.38 -3.23
N ASN A 11 -11.26 -14.95 -2.20
CA ASN A 11 -10.21 -14.28 -1.42
C ASN A 11 -8.81 -14.38 -2.08
N ILE A 12 -8.75 -14.82 -3.34
CA ILE A 12 -7.50 -14.97 -4.09
C ILE A 12 -7.24 -13.67 -4.84
N VAL A 13 -5.97 -13.24 -4.86
CA VAL A 13 -5.55 -12.03 -5.56
C VAL A 13 -4.42 -12.35 -6.52
N ASP A 14 -4.60 -11.87 -7.75
CA ASP A 14 -3.66 -12.07 -8.85
C ASP A 14 -2.86 -10.78 -9.07
N PRO A 15 -1.51 -10.84 -9.13
CA PRO A 15 -0.69 -9.69 -9.46
C PRO A 15 -0.92 -9.29 -10.91
N LEU A 16 -1.25 -8.02 -11.15
CA LEU A 16 -1.36 -7.52 -12.53
C LEU A 16 0.04 -7.35 -13.12
N PRO A 17 0.28 -7.76 -14.38
CA PRO A 17 1.61 -7.73 -15.00
C PRO A 17 2.14 -6.31 -15.27
N SER A 18 1.24 -5.31 -15.25
CA SER A 18 1.58 -3.91 -15.49
C SER A 18 2.54 -3.37 -14.43
N LYS A 19 3.62 -2.71 -14.87
CA LYS A 19 4.52 -1.99 -13.96
C LYS A 19 3.77 -0.85 -13.28
N GLY A 20 4.00 -0.69 -11.98
CA GLY A 20 3.38 0.37 -11.17
C GLY A 20 4.37 1.08 -10.27
N LEU A 21 4.17 2.39 -10.11
CA LEU A 21 4.84 3.20 -9.12
C LEU A 21 3.84 3.53 -8.01
N LEU A 22 4.24 3.29 -6.77
CA LEU A 22 3.49 3.72 -5.60
C LEU A 22 4.35 4.77 -4.90
N TYR A 23 3.81 5.95 -4.72
CA TYR A 23 4.44 7.08 -4.04
C TYR A 23 3.39 7.80 -3.21
N VAL A 24 3.84 8.51 -2.17
CA VAL A 24 3.00 9.41 -1.39
C VAL A 24 3.34 10.81 -1.88
N GLU A 25 2.32 11.56 -2.25
CA GLU A 25 2.43 12.95 -2.64
C GLU A 25 1.69 13.80 -1.62
N HIS A 26 2.38 14.79 -1.07
CA HIS A 26 1.80 15.73 -0.13
C HIS A 26 1.17 16.84 -0.96
N ASN A 27 -0.16 16.83 -1.09
CA ASN A 27 -0.90 17.91 -1.72
C ASN A 27 -1.37 18.88 -0.63
N GLU A 28 -0.86 20.10 -0.64
CA GLU A 28 -1.16 21.14 0.35
C GLU A 28 -2.61 21.67 0.25
N ASP A 29 -3.35 21.34 -0.81
CA ASP A 29 -4.65 21.97 -1.15
C ASP A 29 -5.86 21.01 -1.19
N ASP A 30 -5.65 19.68 -1.21
CA ASP A 30 -6.75 18.73 -1.39
C ASP A 30 -6.92 17.81 -0.17
N GLY A 31 -7.85 18.18 0.71
CA GLY A 31 -8.25 17.42 1.91
C GLY A 31 -8.93 16.08 1.63
N VAL A 32 -8.43 15.27 0.69
CA VAL A 32 -9.00 13.96 0.32
C VAL A 32 -8.03 12.80 0.54
N LEU A 33 -7.07 12.96 1.43
CA LEU A 33 -6.55 11.81 2.15
C LEU A 33 -6.52 12.19 3.62
N ASN A 34 -7.48 11.67 4.38
CA ASN A 34 -7.38 11.61 5.83
C ASN A 34 -6.25 10.61 6.17
N HIS A 35 -4.99 11.01 5.91
CA HIS A 35 -3.79 10.16 5.94
C HIS A 35 -3.50 9.57 7.33
N ARG A 36 -4.11 10.09 8.39
CA ARG A 36 -3.87 9.65 9.77
C ARG A 36 -4.32 8.22 10.08
N ASP A 37 -4.99 7.57 9.15
CA ASP A 37 -5.68 6.32 9.41
C ASP A 37 -5.48 5.32 8.26
N ALA A 38 -4.33 5.35 7.58
CA ALA A 38 -3.96 4.32 6.61
C ALA A 38 -2.76 3.51 7.12
N SER A 39 -2.77 2.19 6.91
CA SER A 39 -1.65 1.32 7.24
C SER A 39 -1.31 0.44 6.05
N PHE A 40 -0.04 0.41 5.68
CA PHE A 40 0.49 -0.46 4.66
C PHE A 40 1.10 -1.70 5.30
N GLN A 41 0.43 -2.83 5.14
CA GLN A 41 0.78 -4.08 5.81
C GLN A 41 1.01 -5.22 4.82
N LYS A 42 1.95 -6.11 5.14
CA LYS A 42 2.16 -7.32 4.36
C LYS A 42 0.98 -8.27 4.56
N VAL A 43 0.44 -8.77 3.46
CA VAL A 43 -0.68 -9.73 3.49
C VAL A 43 -0.21 -11.07 2.95
N LEU A 44 -0.45 -12.11 3.72
CA LEU A 44 -0.27 -13.48 3.26
C LEU A 44 -1.54 -13.89 2.53
N VAL A 45 -1.42 -14.06 1.22
CA VAL A 45 -2.52 -14.52 0.37
C VAL A 45 -2.29 -16.02 0.13
N PRO A 46 -3.16 -16.89 0.66
CA PRO A 46 -3.09 -18.31 0.34
C PRO A 46 -3.25 -18.47 -1.18
N ASP A 47 -2.41 -19.30 -1.78
CA ASP A 47 -2.42 -19.59 -3.23
C ASP A 47 -1.96 -18.45 -4.17
N SER A 48 -1.41 -17.34 -3.66
CA SER A 48 -0.82 -16.32 -4.55
C SER A 48 0.55 -16.76 -5.05
N ALA A 49 0.77 -16.64 -6.37
CA ALA A 49 2.05 -16.95 -7.01
C ALA A 49 3.21 -16.05 -6.50
N THR A 50 2.91 -14.94 -5.83
CA THR A 50 3.88 -13.99 -5.30
C THR A 50 3.73 -13.81 -3.78
N ALA A 51 4.76 -14.19 -3.01
CA ALA A 51 4.80 -14.01 -1.54
C ALA A 51 4.97 -12.53 -1.07
N ARG A 52 4.90 -11.57 -1.99
CA ARG A 52 5.23 -10.15 -1.79
C ARG A 52 4.02 -9.24 -2.03
N VAL A 53 2.89 -9.60 -1.43
CA VAL A 53 1.64 -8.84 -1.49
C VAL A 53 1.48 -7.99 -0.23
N TYR A 54 1.01 -6.77 -0.41
CA TYR A 54 0.79 -5.77 0.62
C TYR A 54 -0.59 -5.13 0.44
N ALA A 55 -1.25 -4.81 1.54
CA ALA A 55 -2.52 -4.09 1.53
C ALA A 55 -2.34 -2.72 2.17
N LEU A 56 -2.86 -1.69 1.48
CA LEU A 56 -3.15 -0.40 2.07
C LEU A 56 -4.57 -0.45 2.63
N CYS A 57 -4.67 -0.44 3.95
CA CYS A 57 -5.93 -0.45 4.70
C CYS A 57 -6.19 0.95 5.23
N PHE A 58 -7.32 1.55 4.88
CA PHE A 58 -7.77 2.82 5.43
C PHE A 58 -8.73 2.53 6.59
N SER A 59 -8.45 2.85 7.85
CA SER A 59 -9.39 2.57 8.95
C SER A 59 -10.65 3.45 8.88
N SER A 60 -10.60 4.57 8.15
CA SER A 60 -11.77 5.40 7.83
C SER A 60 -12.70 4.78 6.78
N SER A 61 -12.36 3.63 6.18
CA SER A 61 -13.17 2.95 5.16
C SER A 61 -12.94 1.45 5.15
N ASN A 62 -13.95 0.63 4.91
CA ASN A 62 -13.72 -0.83 4.77
C ASN A 62 -13.01 -1.22 3.44
N GLN A 63 -12.42 -0.25 2.74
CA GLN A 63 -11.72 -0.42 1.47
C GLN A 63 -10.27 -0.84 1.72
N LYS A 64 -9.83 -1.86 0.98
CA LYS A 64 -8.46 -2.37 1.00
C LYS A 64 -7.91 -2.32 -0.41
N LEU A 65 -6.78 -1.66 -0.60
CA LEU A 65 -6.08 -1.64 -1.88
C LEU A 65 -4.90 -2.59 -1.82
N LEU A 66 -4.82 -3.51 -2.77
CA LEU A 66 -3.82 -4.58 -2.80
C LEU A 66 -2.75 -4.28 -3.85
N TYR A 67 -1.51 -4.47 -3.43
CA TYR A 67 -0.32 -4.19 -4.22
C TYR A 67 0.68 -5.33 -4.10
N TRP A 68 1.49 -5.52 -5.13
CA TRP A 68 2.60 -6.46 -5.11
C TRP A 68 3.92 -5.76 -5.41
N MET A 69 4.98 -6.15 -4.72
CA MET A 69 6.31 -5.59 -4.95
C MET A 69 6.90 -6.17 -6.23
N GLN A 70 7.24 -5.26 -7.14
CA GLN A 70 7.83 -5.56 -8.45
C GLN A 70 9.35 -5.41 -8.45
N ASP A 71 9.92 -4.89 -7.37
CA ASP A 71 11.36 -4.73 -7.24
C ASP A 71 12.04 -6.11 -7.32
N PRO A 72 13.11 -6.29 -8.11
CA PRO A 72 13.79 -7.58 -8.18
C PRO A 72 14.41 -7.99 -6.83
N ASP A 73 14.79 -7.03 -5.98
CA ASP A 73 15.40 -7.28 -4.69
C ASP A 73 14.36 -7.28 -3.56
N PRO A 74 14.15 -8.42 -2.87
CA PRO A 74 13.17 -8.52 -1.79
C PRO A 74 13.66 -7.93 -0.46
N THR A 75 14.93 -7.55 -0.32
CA THR A 75 15.47 -7.02 0.95
C THR A 75 15.06 -5.56 1.17
N THR A 76 14.78 -4.83 0.10
CA THR A 76 14.33 -3.42 0.15
C THR A 76 12.87 -3.26 0.58
N ASP A 77 12.06 -4.33 0.48
CA ASP A 77 10.62 -4.29 0.77
C ASP A 77 10.31 -3.75 2.16
N ALA A 78 10.97 -4.29 3.19
CA ALA A 78 10.70 -3.92 4.57
C ALA A 78 11.04 -2.44 4.83
N ALA A 79 12.15 -1.95 4.26
CA ALA A 79 12.54 -0.56 4.36
C ALA A 79 11.56 0.37 3.61
N ASN A 80 11.11 -0.03 2.43
CA ASN A 80 10.15 0.73 1.63
C ASN A 80 8.78 0.83 2.33
N VAL A 81 8.31 -0.28 2.91
CA VAL A 81 7.06 -0.34 3.69
C VAL A 81 7.16 0.51 4.95
N ALA A 82 8.27 0.42 5.68
CA ALA A 82 8.50 1.24 6.87
C ALA A 82 8.51 2.73 6.51
N ARG A 83 9.24 3.12 5.46
CA ARG A 83 9.28 4.50 4.98
C ARG A 83 7.92 5.01 4.55
N LEU A 84 7.15 4.19 3.83
CA LEU A 84 5.79 4.54 3.39
C LEU A 84 4.88 4.79 4.60
N ASN A 85 4.87 3.88 5.58
CA ASN A 85 4.08 4.05 6.81
C ASN A 85 4.52 5.26 7.62
N GLN A 86 5.82 5.57 7.68
CA GLN A 86 6.30 6.79 8.32
C GLN A 86 5.74 8.03 7.62
N LEU A 87 5.80 8.12 6.29
CA LEU A 87 5.24 9.26 5.54
C LEU A 87 3.73 9.43 5.77
N ILE A 88 2.98 8.32 5.82
CA ILE A 88 1.54 8.33 6.09
C ILE A 88 1.22 8.88 7.50
N VAL A 89 2.05 8.55 8.50
CA VAL A 89 1.87 9.01 9.89
C VAL A 89 2.39 10.44 10.12
N ASP A 90 3.53 10.78 9.51
CA ASP A 90 4.28 12.03 9.71
C ASP A 90 3.58 13.25 9.09
N ASP A 91 2.77 13.05 8.04
CA ASP A 91 1.88 14.07 7.45
C ASP A 91 0.95 14.73 8.51
N GLY A 92 0.76 14.09 9.67
CA GLY A 92 0.00 14.63 10.78
C GLY A 92 0.75 15.60 11.72
N GLN A 93 2.07 15.79 11.59
CA GLN A 93 2.89 16.55 12.56
C GLN A 93 3.37 17.91 12.04
N MET A 94 3.34 18.19 10.74
CA MET A 94 3.89 19.43 10.17
C MET A 94 2.93 20.65 10.17
N ALA A 95 1.75 20.53 10.79
CA ALA A 95 0.74 21.60 10.84
C ALA A 95 0.73 22.41 12.15
N MET A 96 1.82 22.40 12.93
CA MET A 96 1.92 23.11 14.20
C MET A 96 3.30 23.78 14.40
N GLU A 97 3.65 24.75 13.56
CA GLU A 97 4.60 25.83 13.91
C GLU A 97 4.11 27.18 13.39
#